data_AF-A0A292SHW9-F1
#
_entry.id   AF-A0A292SHW9-F1
#
_cell.length_a   1.000
_cell.length_b   1.000
_cell.length_c   1.000
_cell.angle_alpha   90.00
_cell.angle_beta   90.00
_cell.angle_gamma   90.00
#
_symmetry.space_group_name_H-M   'P 1'
#
loop_
_entity.id
_entity.type
_entity.pdbx_description
1 polymer ?
#
loop_
_entity_poly.entity_id
_entity_poly.type
_entity_poly.pdbx_seq_one_letter_code
_entity_poly.pdbx_strand_id
1 'polypeptide(L)' 'MIQFSFEKVSGIGNREPYNNAAAHEELKSMMSRFDRLNIFFDIDEDGYEVIKVESTCVKRFAYQLNDKSANWLMTY' A
#
# COMPACT_ATOMS: atom_id res chain seq x y z
N MET A 1 0.99 -4.17 18.50
CA MET A 1 0.50 -4.56 17.16
C MET A 1 -0.89 -3.99 17.04
N ILE A 2 -1.16 -3.16 16.02
CA ILE A 2 -2.47 -2.56 15.82
C ILE A 2 -3.33 -3.60 15.11
N GLN A 3 -4.53 -3.85 15.63
CA GLN A 3 -5.46 -4.76 14.98
C GLN A 3 -6.16 -4.02 13.84
N PHE A 4 -5.93 -4.50 12.62
CA PHE A 4 -6.70 -4.07 11.45
C PHE A 4 -7.74 -5.14 11.13
N SER A 5 -8.79 -4.76 10.43
CA SER A 5 -9.79 -5.68 9.89
C SER A 5 -10.06 -5.25 8.47
N PHE A 6 -9.51 -6.00 7.52
CA PHE A 6 -9.75 -5.81 6.10
C PHE A 6 -10.86 -6.76 5.68
N GLU A 7 -11.91 -6.21 5.10
CA GLU A 7 -12.94 -7.05 4.52
C GLU A 7 -12.42 -7.50 3.17
N LYS A 8 -12.31 -8.80 2.97
CA LYS A 8 -11.99 -9.33 1.64
C LYS A 8 -13.20 -9.06 0.76
N VAL A 9 -13.29 -7.87 0.16
CA VAL A 9 -14.22 -7.62 -0.92
C VAL A 9 -13.89 -8.67 -1.96
N SER A 10 -14.90 -9.50 -2.26
CA SER A 10 -14.74 -10.65 -3.14
C SER A 10 -14.52 -10.09 -4.54
N GLY A 11 -13.26 -9.84 -4.89
CA GLY A 11 -12.90 -9.26 -6.18
C GLY A 11 -13.52 -10.08 -7.30
N ILE A 12 -14.29 -9.40 -8.15
CA ILE A 12 -14.93 -9.97 -9.34
C ILE A 12 -13.87 -10.19 -10.46
N GLY A 13 -12.61 -9.78 -10.23
CA GLY A 13 -11.52 -9.80 -11.22
C GLY A 13 -10.43 -10.84 -10.96
N ASN A 14 -10.01 -11.54 -12.02
CA ASN A 14 -8.84 -12.43 -12.07
C ASN A 14 -7.52 -11.64 -12.18
N ARG A 15 -7.32 -10.61 -11.34
CA ARG A 15 -6.12 -9.78 -11.41
C ARG A 15 -4.94 -10.45 -10.71
N GLU A 16 -3.74 -10.26 -11.26
CA GLU A 16 -2.51 -10.64 -10.56
C GLU A 16 -2.36 -9.84 -9.25
N PRO A 17 -1.98 -10.51 -8.15
CA PRO A 17 -1.85 -9.86 -6.85
C PRO A 17 -0.81 -8.74 -6.87
N TYR A 18 -1.05 -7.69 -6.08
CA TYR A 18 -0.09 -6.60 -5.93
C TYR A 18 1.26 -7.12 -5.43
N ASN A 19 2.35 -6.63 -6.05
CA ASN A 19 3.70 -6.93 -5.58
C ASN A 19 4.04 -6.04 -4.37
N ASN A 20 3.48 -6.41 -3.22
CA ASN A 20 3.70 -5.71 -1.97
C ASN A 20 5.17 -5.72 -1.52
N ALA A 21 5.97 -6.71 -1.93
CA ALA A 21 7.40 -6.74 -1.59
C ALA A 21 8.16 -5.60 -2.29
N ALA A 22 7.91 -5.38 -3.58
CA ALA A 22 8.51 -4.27 -4.32
C ALA A 22 8.03 -2.90 -3.79
N ALA A 23 6.73 -2.76 -3.53
CA ALA A 23 6.15 -1.53 -2.98
C ALA A 23 6.70 -1.19 -1.59
N HIS A 24 6.99 -2.20 -0.77
CA HIS A 24 7.58 -2.04 0.54
C HIS A 24 9.01 -1.49 0.48
N GLU A 25 9.86 -2.07 -0.37
CA GLU A 25 11.23 -1.59 -0.54
C GLU A 25 11.26 -0.16 -1.13
N GLU A 26 10.36 0.14 -2.07
CA GLU A 26 10.25 1.50 -2.62
C GLU A 26 9.84 2.50 -1.53
N LEU A 27 8.80 2.19 -0.74
CA LEU A 27 8.34 3.07 0.34
C LEU A 27 9.45 3.28 1.39
N LYS A 28 10.14 2.20 1.78
CA LYS A 28 11.25 2.25 2.71
C LYS A 28 12.41 3.08 2.17
N SER A 29 12.70 2.97 0.87
CA SER A 29 13.71 3.78 0.18
C SER A 29 13.33 5.27 0.20
N MET A 30 12.07 5.60 -0.07
CA MET A 30 11.55 6.98 0.02
C MET A 30 11.67 7.54 1.45
N MET A 31 11.24 6.77 2.46
CA MET A 31 11.35 7.15 3.86
C MET A 31 12.81 7.35 4.28
N SER A 32 13.73 6.48 3.83
CA SER A 32 15.17 6.56 4.14
C SER A 32 15.84 7.80 3.55
N ARG A 33 15.32 8.32 2.43
CA ARG A 33 15.74 9.59 1.84
C ARG A 33 15.08 10.82 2.47
N PHE A 34 14.19 10.62 3.45
CA PHE A 34 13.35 11.67 4.03
C PHE A 34 12.49 12.37 2.96
N ASP A 35 12.04 11.63 1.94
CA ASP A 35 11.10 12.14 0.94
C ASP A 35 9.79 12.57 1.64
N ARG A 36 9.23 13.70 1.23
CA ARG A 36 7.86 14.06 1.63
C ARG A 36 6.88 13.17 0.86
N LEU A 37 6.13 12.36 1.59
CA LEU A 37 5.18 11.40 1.04
C LEU A 37 3.77 11.98 0.98
N ASN A 38 3.08 11.77 -0.13
CA ASN A 38 1.62 11.87 -0.21
C ASN A 38 1.06 10.44 -0.20
N ILE A 39 0.19 10.15 0.77
CA ILE A 39 -0.44 8.83 0.93
C ILE A 39 -1.95 9.01 0.78
N PHE A 40 -2.54 8.28 -0.15
CA PHE A 40 -3.97 8.28 -0.42
C PHE A 40 -4.54 6.91 -0.10
N PHE A 41 -5.54 6.84 0.77
CA PHE A 41 -6.30 5.61 1.02
C PHE A 41 -7.40 5.49 -0.03
N ASP A 42 -7.53 4.31 -0.62
CA ASP A 42 -8.42 4.08 -1.76
C ASP A 42 -8.94 2.64 -1.78
N ILE A 43 -10.02 2.42 -2.53
CA ILE A 43 -10.51 1.10 -2.90
C ILE A 43 -10.31 0.98 -4.40
N ASP A 44 -9.57 -0.04 -4.85
CA ASP A 44 -9.31 -0.20 -6.28
C ASP A 44 -10.54 -0.71 -7.05
N GLU A 45 -10.41 -0.81 -8.38
CA GLU A 45 -11.49 -1.24 -9.28
C GLU A 45 -12.02 -2.65 -8.97
N ASP A 46 -11.19 -3.50 -8.35
CA ASP A 46 -11.51 -4.86 -7.95
C ASP A 46 -12.04 -4.93 -6.51
N GLY A 47 -12.15 -3.79 -5.81
CA GLY A 47 -12.63 -3.70 -4.44
C GLY A 47 -11.56 -3.87 -3.37
N TYR A 48 -10.27 -3.95 -3.73
CA TYR A 48 -9.22 -4.11 -2.73
C TYR A 48 -8.90 -2.79 -2.04
N GLU A 49 -8.73 -2.84 -0.72
CA GLU A 49 -8.19 -1.72 0.04
C GLU A 49 -6.70 -1.53 -0.30
N VAL A 50 -6.35 -0.35 -0.79
CA VAL A 50 -4.99 0.00 -1.18
C VAL A 50 -4.63 1.38 -0.65
N ILE A 51 -3.33 1.63 -0.52
CA ILE A 51 -2.82 3.00 -0.53
C ILE A 51 -2.16 3.29 -1.87
N LYS A 52 -2.31 4.52 -2.34
CA LYS A 52 -1.49 5.07 -3.41
C LYS A 52 -0.47 5.99 -2.76
N VAL A 53 0.81 5.76 -3.03
CA VAL A 53 1.91 6.54 -2.46
C VAL A 53 2.71 7.20 -3.57
N GLU A 54 3.06 8.47 -3.36
CA GLU A 54 3.96 9.22 -4.23
C GLU A 54 4.82 10.20 -3.45
N SER A 55 5.92 10.63 -4.06
CA SER A 55 6.70 11.78 -3.63
C SER A 55 7.01 12.67 -4.83
N THR A 56 7.74 13.77 -4.62
CA THR A 56 8.27 14.58 -5.73
C THR A 56 9.23 13.80 -6.63
N CYS A 57 9.86 12.75 -6.12
CA CYS A 57 10.93 12.02 -6.79
C CYS A 57 10.49 10.64 -7.30
N VAL A 58 9.40 10.08 -6.75
CA VAL A 58 8.92 8.74 -7.09
C VAL A 58 7.49 8.81 -7.61
N LYS A 59 7.28 8.21 -8.78
CA LYS A 59 5.97 8.11 -9.41
C LYS A 59 5.01 7.32 -8.52
N ARG A 60 3.74 7.74 -8.53
CA ARG A 60 2.66 7.06 -7.82
C ARG A 60 2.65 5.55 -8.07
N PHE A 61 2.67 4.78 -6.99
CA PHE A 61 2.47 3.34 -7.00
C PHE A 61 1.41 2.94 -5.97
N ALA A 62 0.87 1.74 -6.15
CA ALA A 62 -0.14 1.18 -5.27
C ALA A 62 0.48 0.13 -4.34
N TYR A 63 0.01 0.12 -3.09
CA TYR A 63 0.41 -0.85 -2.07
C TYR A 63 -0.85 -1.40 -1.41
N GLN A 64 -1.07 -2.71 -1.53
CA GLN A 64 -2.28 -3.32 -1.03
C GLN A 64 -2.25 -3.42 0.49
N LEU A 65 -3.34 -3.02 1.13
CA LEU A 65 -3.52 -3.18 2.56
C LEU A 65 -4.07 -4.56 2.89
N ASN A 66 -3.39 -5.21 3.83
CA ASN A 66 -3.81 -6.40 4.54
C ASN A 66 -3.20 -6.31 5.95
N ASP A 67 -3.53 -7.26 6.82
CA ASP A 67 -3.11 -7.23 8.22
C ASP A 67 -1.60 -7.03 8.39
N LYS A 68 -0.78 -7.63 7.50
CA LYS A 68 0.67 -7.54 7.54
C LYS A 68 1.17 -6.20 6.99
N SER A 69 0.70 -5.80 5.80
CA SER A 69 1.19 -4.57 5.15
C SER A 69 0.76 -3.32 5.90
N ALA A 70 -0.45 -3.29 6.46
CA ALA A 70 -0.93 -2.18 7.28
C ALA A 70 -0.22 -2.08 8.62
N ASN A 71 0.02 -3.21 9.31
CA ASN A 71 0.84 -3.19 10.53
C ASN A 71 2.23 -2.65 10.25
N TRP A 72 2.84 -3.07 9.15
CA TRP A 72 4.15 -2.53 8.79
C TRP A 72 4.12 -1.03 8.53
N LEU A 73 3.18 -0.56 7.69
CA LEU A 73 3.05 0.86 7.35
C LEU A 73 2.88 1.76 8.59
N MET A 74 2.19 1.26 9.61
CA MET A 74 1.87 2.03 10.82
C MET A 74 2.94 1.91 11.92
N THR A 75 3.88 0.99 11.78
CA THR A 75 4.93 0.75 12.78
C THR A 75 6.30 1.29 12.34
N TYR A 76 6.54 1.35 11.03
CA TYR A 76 7.79 1.83 10.44
C TYR A 76 7.78 3.35 10.26
#